data_AF-X1A9A1-F1
#
_entry.id   AF-X1A9A1-F1
#
_cell.length_a   1.000
_cell.length_b   1.000
_cell.length_c   1.000
_cell.angle_alpha   90.00
_cell.angle_beta   90.00
_cell.angle_gamma   90.00
#
_symmetry.space_group_name_H-M   'P 1'
#
loop_
_entity.id
_entity.type
_entity.pdbx_description
1 polymer ?
#
loop_
_entity_poly.entity_id
_entity_poly.type
_entity_poly.pdbx_seq_one_letter_code
_entity_poly.pdbx_strand_id
1 'polypeptide(L)'
;EKLREEYQILNLNKAQLKVNIQSKTNELRRLGYESIDKAVKKSTKILDIEKIQKEINNFKAGLYEIGPINPIALEDYQKLNDRRKFLNEQIKDLTNAKRDLLKLLSEVDKQMENLFLESFEKVDIYFRELFKTLFPKGDAHLELIKIENKEETGVDIKVNVGGIKNRAISLLSGGEKALVSIA
;
A
#
# COMPACT_ATOMS: atom_id res chain seq x y z
N GLU A 1 -20.29 35.17 86.16
CA GLU A 1 -20.79 34.48 84.94
C GLU A 1 -20.04 34.90 83.69
N LYS A 2 -19.94 36.20 83.36
CA LYS A 2 -19.17 36.72 82.20
C LYS A 2 -17.75 36.14 82.02
N LEU A 3 -16.98 36.02 83.12
CA LEU A 3 -15.61 35.47 83.08
C LEU A 3 -15.56 33.97 82.70
N ARG A 4 -16.62 33.21 82.99
CA ARG A 4 -16.71 31.79 82.59
C ARG A 4 -17.06 31.65 81.11
N GLU A 5 -17.93 32.51 80.59
CA GLU A 5 -18.26 32.54 79.16
C GLU A 5 -17.05 32.92 78.31
N GLU A 6 -16.31 33.93 78.74
CA GLU A 6 -15.08 34.38 78.07
C GLU A 6 -14.00 33.28 78.10
N TYR A 7 -13.87 32.55 79.21
CA TYR A 7 -12.98 31.39 79.31
C TYR A 7 -13.39 30.23 78.38
N GLN A 8 -14.69 30.00 78.19
CA GLN A 8 -15.18 28.98 77.25
C GLN A 8 -14.91 29.35 75.80
N ILE A 9 -15.13 30.61 75.41
CA ILE A 9 -14.83 31.12 74.07
C ILE A 9 -13.31 31.02 73.79
N LEU A 10 -12.48 31.39 74.76
CA LEU A 10 -11.03 31.29 74.63
C LEU A 10 -10.56 29.84 74.42
N ASN A 11 -11.17 28.89 75.12
CA ASN A 11 -10.88 27.46 74.95
C ASN A 11 -11.33 26.92 73.59
N LEU A 12 -12.48 27.36 73.08
CA LEU A 12 -12.96 27.02 71.74
C LEU A 12 -12.00 27.55 70.67
N ASN A 13 -11.58 28.81 70.77
CA ASN A 13 -10.61 29.41 69.85
C ASN A 13 -9.26 28.67 69.90
N LYS A 14 -8.79 28.31 71.10
CA LYS A 14 -7.56 27.51 71.27
C LYS A 14 -7.69 26.12 70.64
N ALA A 15 -8.85 25.48 70.76
CA ALA A 15 -9.10 24.17 70.14
C ALA A 15 -9.12 24.28 68.60
N GLN A 16 -9.79 25.29 68.04
CA GLN A 16 -9.80 25.55 66.59
C GLN A 16 -8.40 25.85 66.06
N LEU A 17 -7.64 26.70 66.74
CA LEU A 17 -6.24 26.99 66.39
C LEU A 17 -5.38 25.73 66.39
N LYS A 18 -5.55 24.84 67.38
CA LYS A 18 -4.83 23.57 67.45
C LYS A 18 -5.16 22.66 66.27
N VAL A 19 -6.44 22.54 65.91
CA VAL A 19 -6.87 21.77 64.73
C VAL A 19 -6.30 22.35 63.44
N ASN A 20 -6.29 23.68 63.30
CA ASN A 20 -5.72 24.36 62.13
C ASN A 20 -4.21 24.16 62.01
N ILE A 21 -3.47 24.27 63.12
CA ILE A 21 -2.03 23.99 63.12
C ILE A 21 -1.78 22.53 62.73
N GLN A 22 -2.56 21.59 63.25
CA GLN A 22 -2.39 20.17 62.96
C GLN A 22 -2.73 19.85 61.50
N SER A 23 -3.78 20.45 60.93
CA SER A 23 -4.13 20.28 59.52
C SER A 23 -3.05 20.85 58.61
N LYS A 24 -2.49 22.03 58.91
CA LYS A 24 -1.40 22.63 58.11
C LYS A 24 -0.07 21.90 58.28
N THR A 25 0.21 21.36 59.47
CA THR A 25 1.37 20.49 59.68
C THR A 25 1.29 19.22 58.84
N ASN A 26 0.09 18.62 58.74
CA ASN A 26 -0.12 17.43 57.92
C ASN A 26 0.01 17.73 56.41
N GLU A 27 -0.48 18.88 55.97
CA GLU A 27 -0.35 19.35 54.57
C GLU A 27 1.14 19.53 54.19
N LEU A 28 1.94 20.14 55.07
CA LEU A 28 3.37 20.29 54.87
C LEU A 28 4.11 18.95 54.81
N ARG A 29 3.72 17.96 55.63
CA ARG A 29 4.28 16.60 55.56
C ARG A 29 3.98 15.90 54.23
N ARG A 30 2.77 16.06 53.69
CA ARG A 30 2.42 15.53 52.35
C ARG A 30 3.29 16.12 51.26
N LEU A 31 3.67 17.39 51.39
CA LEU A 31 4.58 18.09 50.49
C LEU A 31 6.07 17.76 50.76
N GLY A 32 6.37 16.82 51.67
CA GLY A 32 7.73 16.35 51.97
C GLY A 32 8.51 17.18 52.98
N TYR A 33 7.85 18.05 53.75
CA TYR A 33 8.50 18.85 54.81
C TYR A 33 8.34 18.19 56.19
N GLU A 34 9.45 18.03 56.91
CA GLU A 34 9.48 17.37 58.23
C GLU A 34 8.92 18.24 59.39
N SER A 35 9.00 19.57 59.28
CA SER A 35 8.52 20.53 60.29
C SER A 35 8.19 21.90 59.68
N ILE A 36 7.35 22.69 60.38
CA ILE A 36 6.98 24.05 59.97
C ILE A 36 8.24 24.95 59.91
N ASP A 37 9.14 24.84 60.87
CA ASP A 37 10.38 25.65 60.89
C ASP A 37 11.29 25.37 59.69
N LYS A 38 11.39 24.10 59.27
CA LYS A 38 12.14 23.73 58.05
C LYS A 38 11.42 24.21 56.78
N ALA A 39 10.09 24.20 56.76
CA ALA A 39 9.32 24.73 55.63
C ALA A 39 9.51 26.25 55.50
N VAL A 40 9.45 26.99 56.61
CA VAL A 40 9.67 28.45 56.65
C VAL A 40 11.11 28.81 56.28
N LYS A 41 12.12 28.05 56.76
CA LYS A 41 13.53 28.23 56.37
C LYS A 41 13.83 27.89 54.91
N LYS A 42 13.03 27.03 54.27
CA LYS A 42 13.18 26.70 52.85
C LYS A 42 12.38 27.66 51.96
N SER A 43 11.32 28.25 52.49
CA SER A 43 10.52 29.29 51.81
C SER A 43 11.10 30.70 51.92
N THR A 44 12.20 30.92 52.65
CA THR A 44 12.94 32.22 52.65
C THR A 44 13.60 32.53 51.30
N LYS A 45 13.64 31.57 50.37
CA LYS A 45 13.75 31.91 48.96
C LYS A 45 12.39 32.45 48.55
N ILE A 46 12.25 33.77 48.48
CA ILE A 46 11.05 34.47 48.02
C ILE A 46 10.70 33.84 46.66
N LEU A 47 9.78 32.87 46.69
CA LEU A 47 9.18 32.34 45.49
C LEU A 47 8.31 33.48 44.99
N ASP A 48 8.61 33.95 43.79
CA ASP A 48 7.77 34.93 43.10
C ASP A 48 6.44 34.23 42.79
N ILE A 49 5.50 34.37 43.73
CA ILE A 49 4.18 33.73 43.69
C ILE A 49 3.46 34.17 42.43
N GLU A 50 3.64 35.42 41.98
CA GLU A 50 3.04 35.94 40.75
C GLU A 50 3.60 35.23 39.52
N LYS A 51 4.92 35.02 39.44
CA LYS A 51 5.54 34.29 38.34
C LYS A 51 5.07 32.83 38.28
N ILE A 52 5.03 32.14 39.42
CA ILE A 52 4.55 30.75 39.47
C ILE A 52 3.07 30.66 39.11
N GLN A 53 2.26 31.62 39.57
CA GLN A 53 0.83 31.67 39.22
C GLN A 53 0.64 31.90 37.72
N LYS A 54 1.47 32.74 37.10
CA LYS A 54 1.47 32.98 35.66
C LYS A 54 1.87 31.72 34.89
N GLU A 55 2.91 31.00 35.33
CA GLU A 55 3.31 29.72 34.73
C GLU A 55 2.20 28.67 34.85
N ILE A 56 1.55 28.54 36.02
CA ILE A 56 0.40 27.65 36.21
C ILE A 56 -0.74 28.00 35.26
N ASN A 57 -1.06 29.29 35.09
CA ASN A 57 -2.11 29.72 34.18
C ASN A 57 -1.75 29.43 32.72
N ASN A 58 -0.50 29.62 32.32
CA ASN A 58 -0.01 29.27 30.99
C ASN A 58 -0.10 27.76 30.72
N PHE A 59 0.31 26.92 31.69
CA PHE A 59 0.18 25.47 31.57
C PHE A 59 -1.28 25.01 31.51
N LYS A 60 -2.16 25.64 32.30
CA LYS A 60 -3.61 25.38 32.24
C LYS A 60 -4.20 25.78 30.90
N ALA A 61 -3.79 26.93 30.34
CA ALA A 61 -4.21 27.36 29.01
C ALA A 61 -3.73 26.38 27.93
N GLY A 62 -2.46 25.95 27.98
CA GLY A 62 -1.92 24.95 27.06
C GLY A 62 -2.62 23.58 27.17
N LEU A 63 -2.97 23.14 28.39
CA LEU A 63 -3.78 21.95 28.59
C LEU A 63 -5.19 22.08 28.00
N TYR A 64 -5.77 23.29 28.05
CA TYR A 64 -7.08 23.56 27.48
C TYR A 64 -7.05 23.56 25.94
N GLU A 65 -5.98 24.07 25.33
CA GLU A 65 -5.76 24.06 23.87
C GLU A 65 -5.57 22.65 23.30
N ILE A 66 -4.87 21.76 24.04
CA ILE A 66 -4.68 20.35 23.64
C ILE A 66 -6.03 19.61 23.57
N GLY A 67 -7.01 20.04 24.35
CA GLY A 67 -8.33 19.43 24.39
C GLY A 67 -8.35 18.10 25.17
N PRO A 68 -9.51 17.43 25.23
CA PRO A 68 -9.67 16.20 25.99
C PRO A 68 -8.85 15.05 25.38
N ILE A 69 -8.19 14.27 26.24
CA ILE A 69 -7.53 13.03 25.85
C ILE A 69 -8.60 12.07 25.34
N ASN A 70 -8.46 11.58 24.10
CA ASN A 70 -9.32 10.52 23.59
C ASN A 70 -8.93 9.17 24.22
N PRO A 71 -9.77 8.57 25.08
CA PRO A 71 -9.43 7.32 25.76
C PRO A 71 -9.43 6.10 24.82
N ILE A 72 -10.05 6.20 23.64
CA ILE A 72 -10.18 5.09 22.67
C ILE A 72 -9.09 5.18 21.58
N ALA A 73 -8.29 6.26 21.56
CA ALA A 73 -7.30 6.51 20.51
C ALA A 73 -6.31 5.35 20.29
N LEU A 74 -5.91 4.68 21.38
CA LEU A 74 -5.01 3.53 21.29
C LEU A 74 -5.67 2.33 20.61
N GLU A 75 -6.92 2.04 20.95
CA GLU A 75 -7.69 0.94 20.38
C GLU A 75 -8.00 1.20 18.90
N ASP A 76 -8.42 2.42 18.56
CA ASP A 76 -8.69 2.82 17.17
C ASP A 76 -7.42 2.74 16.31
N TYR A 77 -6.29 3.20 16.85
CA TYR A 77 -5.00 3.07 16.18
C TYR A 77 -4.64 1.60 15.91
N GLN A 78 -4.82 0.72 16.90
CA GLN A 78 -4.54 -0.71 16.74
C GLN A 78 -5.43 -1.33 15.65
N LYS A 79 -6.74 -1.09 15.69
CA LYS A 79 -7.70 -1.55 14.67
C LYS A 79 -7.33 -1.05 13.28
N LEU A 80 -6.99 0.22 13.15
CA LEU A 80 -6.61 0.82 11.86
C LEU A 80 -5.28 0.23 11.35
N ASN A 81 -4.31 0.02 12.25
CA ASN A 81 -3.03 -0.56 11.88
C ASN A 81 -3.18 -2.03 11.45
N ASP A 82 -4.05 -2.80 12.10
CA ASP A 82 -4.34 -4.18 11.71
C ASP A 82 -5.06 -4.24 10.35
N ARG A 83 -6.05 -3.36 10.14
CA ARG A 83 -6.70 -3.19 8.83
C ARG A 83 -5.66 -2.83 7.75
N ARG A 84 -4.73 -1.92 8.05
CA ARG A 84 -3.66 -1.51 7.13
C ARG A 84 -2.73 -2.68 6.81
N LYS A 85 -2.32 -3.47 7.80
CA LYS A 85 -1.47 -4.66 7.59
C LYS A 85 -2.17 -5.67 6.69
N PHE A 86 -3.42 -5.99 6.99
CA PHE A 86 -4.24 -6.90 6.17
C PHE A 86 -4.35 -6.42 4.72
N LEU A 87 -4.67 -5.14 4.50
CA LEU A 87 -4.76 -4.58 3.15
C LEU A 87 -3.43 -4.61 2.41
N ASN A 88 -2.31 -4.37 3.08
CA ASN A 88 -0.99 -4.46 2.47
C ASN A 88 -0.62 -5.89 2.06
N GLU A 89 -0.98 -6.89 2.87
CA GLU A 89 -0.82 -8.30 2.52
C GLU A 89 -1.65 -8.65 1.27
N GLN A 90 -2.93 -8.25 1.25
CA GLN A 90 -3.80 -8.45 0.08
C GLN A 90 -3.27 -7.79 -1.20
N ILE A 91 -2.75 -6.56 -1.10
CA ILE A 91 -2.15 -5.86 -2.24
C ILE A 91 -0.93 -6.63 -2.75
N LYS A 92 -0.09 -7.12 -1.84
CA LYS A 92 1.10 -7.88 -2.20
C LYS A 92 0.73 -9.17 -2.92
N ASP A 93 -0.27 -9.89 -2.41
CA ASP A 93 -0.75 -11.14 -3.01
C ASP A 93 -1.36 -10.91 -4.39
N LEU A 94 -2.19 -9.88 -4.56
CA LEU A 94 -2.74 -9.49 -5.87
C LEU A 94 -1.64 -9.10 -6.86
N THR A 95 -0.62 -8.37 -6.40
CA THR A 95 0.50 -7.96 -7.26
C THR A 95 1.32 -9.18 -7.71
N ASN A 96 1.55 -10.14 -6.82
CA ASN A 96 2.22 -11.40 -7.16
C ASN A 96 1.39 -12.22 -8.14
N ALA A 97 0.10 -12.40 -7.87
CA ALA A 97 -0.81 -13.13 -8.76
C ALA A 97 -0.86 -12.52 -10.16
N LYS A 98 -0.93 -11.18 -10.27
CA LYS A 98 -0.84 -10.47 -11.55
C LYS A 98 0.47 -10.78 -12.28
N ARG A 99 1.60 -10.71 -11.57
CA ARG A 99 2.91 -10.97 -12.17
C ARG A 99 3.02 -12.41 -12.68
N ASP A 100 2.51 -13.37 -11.91
CA ASP A 100 2.59 -14.78 -12.28
C ASP A 100 1.64 -15.10 -13.45
N LEU A 101 0.45 -14.47 -13.52
CA LEU A 101 -0.42 -14.55 -14.69
C LEU A 101 0.22 -13.99 -15.96
N LEU A 102 0.92 -12.86 -15.88
CA LEU A 102 1.62 -12.29 -17.04
C LEU A 102 2.77 -13.18 -17.52
N LYS A 103 3.46 -13.86 -16.60
CA LYS A 103 4.48 -14.86 -16.97
C LYS A 103 3.86 -16.05 -17.67
N LEU A 104 2.77 -16.60 -17.10
CA LEU A 104 2.03 -17.70 -17.72
C LEU A 104 1.57 -17.33 -19.12
N LEU A 105 1.03 -16.13 -19.31
CA LEU A 105 0.61 -15.65 -20.63
C LEU A 105 1.77 -15.65 -21.62
N SER A 106 2.92 -15.10 -21.23
CA SER A 106 4.12 -15.11 -22.09
C SER A 106 4.64 -16.52 -22.41
N GLU A 107 4.52 -17.46 -21.47
CA GLU A 107 4.89 -18.86 -21.70
C GLU A 107 3.93 -19.54 -22.69
N VAL A 108 2.62 -19.31 -22.52
CA VAL A 108 1.59 -19.82 -23.43
C VAL A 108 1.75 -19.22 -24.83
N ASP A 109 2.01 -17.92 -24.95
CA ASP A 109 2.23 -17.27 -26.25
C ASP A 109 3.41 -17.88 -27.01
N LYS A 110 4.54 -18.14 -26.31
CA LYS A 110 5.70 -18.81 -26.91
C LYS A 110 5.40 -20.24 -27.34
N GLN A 111 4.61 -20.96 -26.53
CA GLN A 111 4.20 -22.31 -26.89
C GLN A 111 3.30 -22.32 -28.12
N MET A 112 2.35 -21.38 -28.20
CA MET A 112 1.49 -21.20 -29.37
C MET A 112 2.29 -20.84 -30.62
N GLU A 113 3.26 -19.92 -30.51
CA GLU A 113 4.14 -19.55 -31.62
C GLU A 113 4.95 -20.74 -32.13
N ASN A 114 5.57 -21.50 -31.24
CA ASN A 114 6.35 -22.69 -31.61
C ASN A 114 5.47 -23.77 -32.27
N LEU A 115 4.29 -24.04 -31.71
CA LEU A 115 3.37 -25.03 -32.27
C LEU A 115 2.84 -24.60 -33.64
N PHE A 116 2.57 -23.29 -33.80
CA PHE A 116 2.18 -22.72 -35.07
C PHE A 116 3.29 -22.88 -36.12
N LEU A 117 4.53 -22.52 -35.79
CA LEU A 117 5.67 -22.64 -36.71
C LEU A 117 5.92 -24.10 -37.11
N GLU A 118 5.90 -25.04 -36.15
CA GLU A 118 6.08 -26.47 -36.44
C GLU A 118 4.96 -26.99 -37.37
N SER A 119 3.72 -26.57 -37.11
CA SER A 119 2.58 -26.95 -37.96
C SER A 119 2.67 -26.32 -39.34
N PHE A 120 3.10 -25.06 -39.41
CA PHE A 120 3.27 -24.31 -40.66
C PHE A 120 4.35 -24.95 -41.55
N GLU A 121 5.50 -25.30 -40.98
CA GLU A 121 6.57 -25.98 -41.72
C GLU A 121 6.09 -27.32 -42.30
N LYS A 122 5.32 -28.10 -41.53
CA LYS A 122 4.73 -29.35 -42.03
C LYS A 122 3.78 -29.09 -43.20
N VAL A 123 2.91 -28.08 -43.07
CA VAL A 123 1.97 -27.72 -44.15
C VAL A 123 2.72 -27.24 -45.39
N ASP A 124 3.79 -26.45 -45.26
CA ASP A 124 4.61 -26.00 -46.39
C ASP A 124 5.31 -27.17 -47.10
N ILE A 125 5.82 -28.16 -46.36
CA ILE A 125 6.40 -29.37 -46.94
C ILE A 125 5.37 -30.13 -47.78
N TYR A 126 4.19 -30.40 -47.23
CA TYR A 126 3.13 -31.11 -47.96
C TYR A 126 2.64 -30.32 -49.17
N PHE A 127 2.49 -28.99 -49.02
CA PHE A 127 2.11 -28.11 -50.13
C PHE A 127 3.14 -28.15 -51.27
N ARG A 128 4.45 -28.10 -50.96
CA ARG A 128 5.53 -28.24 -51.95
C ARG A 128 5.46 -29.57 -52.69
N GLU A 129 5.25 -30.68 -51.98
CA GLU A 129 5.16 -32.02 -52.56
C GLU A 129 3.95 -32.16 -53.50
N LEU A 130 2.80 -31.67 -53.05
CA LEU A 130 1.57 -31.69 -53.84
C LEU A 130 1.69 -30.79 -55.08
N PHE A 131 2.28 -29.60 -54.92
CA PHE A 131 2.53 -28.67 -56.01
C PHE A 131 3.45 -29.26 -57.08
N LYS A 132 4.56 -29.91 -56.68
CA LYS A 132 5.47 -30.58 -57.62
C LYS A 132 4.81 -31.71 -58.39
N THR A 133 3.85 -32.40 -57.77
CA THR A 133 3.08 -33.47 -58.42
C THR A 133 2.19 -32.90 -59.53
N LEU A 134 1.60 -31.72 -59.31
CA LEU A 134 0.76 -31.03 -60.30
C LEU A 134 1.58 -30.27 -61.36
N PHE A 135 2.74 -29.73 -60.98
CA PHE A 135 3.63 -28.93 -61.83
C PHE A 135 5.09 -29.42 -61.77
N PRO A 136 5.48 -30.42 -62.59
CA PRO A 136 6.84 -30.99 -62.58
C PRO A 136 7.96 -30.01 -62.92
N LYS A 137 7.62 -28.84 -63.50
CA LYS A 137 8.55 -27.76 -63.89
C LYS A 137 8.30 -26.46 -63.11
N GLY A 138 7.69 -26.55 -61.93
CA GLY A 138 7.47 -25.41 -61.05
C GLY A 138 7.77 -25.75 -59.59
N ASP A 139 7.95 -24.72 -58.78
CA ASP A 139 8.12 -24.81 -57.33
C ASP A 139 7.18 -23.81 -56.67
N ALA A 140 6.58 -24.15 -55.54
CA ALA A 140 5.81 -23.21 -54.74
C ALA A 140 6.10 -23.42 -53.26
N HIS A 141 5.95 -22.37 -52.45
CA HIS A 141 6.08 -22.45 -51.00
C HIS A 141 5.21 -21.41 -50.30
N LEU A 142 4.91 -21.66 -49.03
CA LEU A 142 4.23 -20.75 -48.14
C LEU A 142 5.24 -19.83 -47.45
N GLU A 143 4.89 -18.56 -47.31
CA GLU A 143 5.70 -17.55 -46.62
C GLU A 143 4.83 -16.79 -45.60
N LEU A 144 5.35 -16.61 -44.39
CA LEU A 144 4.67 -15.83 -43.36
C LEU A 144 4.90 -14.34 -43.62
N ILE A 145 3.81 -13.59 -43.81
CA ILE A 145 3.85 -12.13 -43.86
C ILE A 145 3.61 -11.60 -42.45
N LYS A 146 4.62 -10.91 -41.91
CA LYS A 146 4.46 -10.10 -40.71
C LYS A 146 3.86 -8.75 -41.10
N ILE A 147 2.60 -8.52 -40.73
CA ILE A 147 1.95 -7.22 -40.95
C ILE A 147 2.45 -6.27 -39.85
N GLU A 148 3.15 -5.21 -40.22
CA GLU A 148 3.59 -4.20 -39.26
C GLU A 148 2.39 -3.65 -38.47
N ASN A 149 2.54 -3.56 -37.14
CA ASN A 149 1.54 -3.05 -36.19
C ASN A 149 0.26 -3.88 -35.99
N LYS A 150 0.22 -5.16 -36.37
CA LYS A 150 -0.86 -6.09 -35.98
C LYS A 150 -0.31 -7.39 -35.38
N GLU A 151 -1.08 -7.97 -34.46
CA GLU A 151 -0.85 -9.31 -33.89
C GLU A 151 -1.14 -10.42 -34.93
N GLU A 152 -1.74 -10.06 -36.07
CA GLU A 152 -2.12 -10.98 -37.14
C GLU A 152 -0.93 -11.25 -38.09
N THR A 153 -0.49 -12.52 -38.13
CA THR A 153 0.43 -13.02 -39.15
C THR A 153 -0.38 -13.53 -40.33
N GLY A 154 -0.10 -13.01 -41.53
CA GLY A 154 -0.71 -13.51 -42.77
C GLY A 154 0.11 -14.64 -43.39
N VAL A 155 -0.51 -15.45 -44.24
CA VAL A 155 0.19 -16.45 -45.08
C VAL A 155 0.09 -16.02 -46.54
N ASP A 156 1.23 -15.95 -47.24
CA ASP A 156 1.31 -15.75 -48.68
C ASP A 156 1.84 -17.00 -49.37
N ILE A 157 1.53 -17.14 -50.65
CA ILE A 157 1.95 -18.27 -51.46
C ILE A 157 2.84 -17.75 -52.59
N LYS A 158 4.11 -18.16 -52.56
CA LYS A 158 5.09 -17.83 -53.61
C LYS A 158 5.16 -18.96 -54.62
N VAL A 159 4.91 -18.64 -55.88
CA VAL A 159 4.88 -19.64 -56.96
C VAL A 159 5.93 -19.30 -58.03
N ASN A 160 6.68 -20.32 -58.45
CA ASN A 160 7.63 -20.31 -59.55
C ASN A 160 7.12 -21.27 -60.64
N VAL A 161 6.57 -20.74 -61.73
CA VAL A 161 6.12 -21.52 -62.89
C VAL A 161 6.78 -20.95 -64.14
N GLY A 162 7.27 -21.80 -65.06
CA GLY A 162 7.74 -21.38 -66.38
C GLY A 162 8.99 -20.48 -66.37
N GLY A 163 9.87 -20.63 -65.38
CA GLY A 163 11.14 -19.88 -65.29
C GLY A 163 11.04 -18.48 -64.70
N ILE A 164 9.84 -17.97 -64.40
CA ILE A 164 9.63 -16.67 -63.76
C ILE A 164 9.53 -16.88 -62.24
N LYS A 165 10.44 -16.24 -61.48
CA LYS A 165 10.53 -16.36 -60.03
C LYS A 165 9.52 -15.47 -59.28
N ASN A 166 9.03 -15.95 -58.15
CA ASN A 166 8.27 -15.25 -57.10
C ASN A 166 7.01 -14.53 -57.59
N ARG A 167 6.18 -15.21 -58.40
CA ARG A 167 4.86 -14.65 -58.75
C ARG A 167 3.90 -14.81 -57.57
N ALA A 168 3.26 -13.71 -57.20
CA ALA A 168 2.10 -13.76 -56.30
C ALA A 168 0.96 -14.50 -57.00
N ILE A 169 0.13 -15.23 -56.24
CA ILE A 169 -1.03 -15.96 -56.78
C ILE A 169 -1.93 -15.06 -57.63
N SER A 170 -2.07 -13.78 -57.27
CA SER A 170 -2.88 -12.80 -58.00
C SER A 170 -2.45 -12.62 -59.47
N LEU A 171 -1.19 -12.91 -59.80
CA LEU A 171 -0.56 -12.73 -61.12
C LEU A 171 -0.55 -14.02 -61.98
N LEU A 172 -1.13 -15.12 -61.49
CA LEU A 172 -1.23 -16.38 -62.23
C LEU A 172 -2.46 -16.40 -63.16
N SER A 173 -2.37 -17.17 -64.25
CA SER A 173 -3.49 -17.46 -65.16
C SER A 173 -4.66 -18.08 -64.40
N GLY A 174 -5.91 -17.88 -64.85
CA GLY A 174 -7.10 -18.42 -64.17
C GLY A 174 -7.07 -19.95 -63.97
N GLY A 175 -6.49 -20.69 -64.92
CA GLY A 175 -6.28 -22.14 -64.80
C GLY A 175 -5.16 -22.51 -63.81
N GLU A 176 -4.09 -21.71 -63.76
CA GLU A 176 -2.99 -21.88 -62.81
C GLU A 176 -3.47 -21.57 -61.38
N LYS A 177 -4.27 -20.51 -61.19
CA LYS A 177 -4.91 -20.18 -59.91
C LYS A 177 -5.81 -21.30 -59.40
N ALA A 178 -6.62 -21.90 -60.27
CA ALA A 178 -7.50 -23.00 -59.89
C ALA A 178 -6.69 -24.23 -59.42
N LEU A 179 -5.61 -24.56 -60.13
CA LEU A 179 -4.72 -25.66 -59.76
C LEU A 179 -3.93 -25.39 -58.47
N VAL A 180 -3.44 -24.17 -58.26
CA VAL A 180 -2.80 -23.77 -57.00
C VAL A 180 -3.78 -23.80 -55.83
N SER A 181 -5.08 -23.58 -56.07
CA SER A 181 -6.10 -23.62 -55.02
C SER A 181 -6.58 -25.04 -54.67
N ILE A 182 -6.31 -26.01 -55.56
CA ILE A 182 -6.57 -27.44 -55.33
C ILE A 182 -5.41 -28.07 -54.55
N ALA A 183 -4.21 -27.52 -54.72
CA ALA A 183 -3.03 -27.87 -53.96
C ALA A 183 -3.09 -27.29 -52.53
#